data_AF-A0A0N4WL66-F1
#
_entry.id   AF-A0A0N4WL66-F1
#
_cell.length_a   1.000
_cell.length_b   1.000
_cell.length_c   1.000
_cell.angle_alpha   90.00
_cell.angle_beta   90.00
_cell.angle_gamma   90.00
#
_symmetry.space_group_name_H-M   'P 1'
#
loop_
_entity.id
_entity.type
_entity.pdbx_description
1 polymer ?
#
loop_
_entity_poly.entity_id
_entity_poly.type
_entity_poly.pdbx_seq_one_letter_code
_entity_poly.pdbx_strand_id
1 'polypeptide(L)'
;MTRRLWVVLTCLVYAAECDILEMTGFHCKNANSMRLDRSLHGAPHMTIPPFEFSISDEEGNAVEYYEPGEIYRGRTKVSYSFGLQGS
;
A
#
# COMPACT_ATOMS: atom_id res chain seq x y z
N MET A 1 41.90 -2.10 29.46
CA MET A 1 41.10 -2.97 28.57
C MET A 1 39.59 -2.73 28.64
N THR A 2 39.08 -1.97 29.61
CA THR A 2 37.63 -1.81 29.86
C THR A 2 36.94 -0.81 28.92
N ARG A 3 37.56 0.33 28.59
CA ARG A 3 36.95 1.37 27.74
C ARG A 3 36.57 0.88 26.33
N ARG A 4 37.39 0.03 25.71
CA ARG A 4 37.11 -0.51 24.37
C ARG A 4 35.91 -1.45 24.38
N LEU A 5 35.75 -2.23 25.47
CA LEU A 5 34.61 -3.12 25.66
C LEU A 5 33.30 -2.33 25.79
N TRP A 6 33.33 -1.23 26.55
CA TRP A 6 32.17 -0.35 26.70
C TRP A 6 31.73 0.28 25.38
N VAL A 7 32.68 0.74 24.56
CA VAL A 7 32.37 1.30 23.23
C VAL A 7 31.71 0.25 22.33
N VAL A 8 32.27 -0.97 22.28
CA VAL A 8 31.70 -2.05 21.48
C VAL A 8 30.29 -2.42 21.96
N LEU A 9 30.07 -2.50 23.27
CA LEU A 9 28.76 -2.79 23.84
C LEU A 9 27.74 -1.70 23.49
N THR A 10 28.11 -0.42 23.61
CA THR A 10 27.22 0.68 23.22
C THR A 10 26.91 0.68 21.73
N CYS A 11 27.88 0.35 20.87
CA CYS A 11 27.64 0.23 19.43
C CYS A 11 26.70 -0.93 19.09
N LEU A 12 26.83 -2.07 19.78
CA LEU A 12 25.95 -3.23 19.58
C LEU A 12 24.51 -2.95 20.02
N VAL A 13 24.32 -2.29 21.16
CA VAL A 13 23.00 -1.87 21.64
C VAL A 13 22.37 -0.87 20.67
N TYR A 14 23.13 0.13 20.22
CA TYR A 14 22.64 1.10 19.25
C TYR A 14 22.27 0.48 17.90
N ALA A 15 23.07 -0.48 17.41
CA ALA A 15 22.76 -1.21 16.18
C ALA A 15 21.49 -2.05 16.33
N ALA A 16 21.28 -2.71 17.46
CA ALA A 16 20.06 -3.46 17.76
C ALA A 16 18.84 -2.53 17.88
N GLU A 17 18.99 -1.36 18.51
CA GLU A 17 17.93 -0.34 18.57
C GLU A 17 17.58 0.19 17.18
N CYS A 18 18.55 0.39 16.29
CA CYS A 18 18.32 0.81 14.90
C CYS A 18 17.63 -0.26 14.05
N ASP A 19 17.84 -1.55 14.36
CA ASP A 19 17.17 -2.67 13.68
C ASP A 19 15.73 -2.87 14.19
N ILE A 20 15.45 -2.49 15.45
CA ILE A 20 14.14 -2.58 16.09
C ILE A 20 13.29 -1.31 15.87
N LEU A 21 13.92 -0.13 15.78
CA LEU A 21 13.25 1.13 15.46
C LEU A 21 12.91 1.14 13.96
N GLU A 22 11.75 0.58 13.65
CA GLU A 22 11.02 0.72 12.39
C GLU A 22 11.05 2.17 11.89
N MET A 23 12.02 2.51 11.03
CA MET A 23 12.06 3.83 10.40
C MET A 23 11.47 3.85 8.99
N THR A 24 11.00 2.73 8.45
CA THR A 24 10.36 2.71 7.12
C THR A 24 9.24 1.67 7.05
N GLY A 25 8.06 1.99 7.58
CA GLY A 25 6.82 1.21 7.42
C GLY A 25 6.31 1.10 5.96
N PHE A 26 7.21 1.13 4.98
CA PHE A 26 6.95 1.17 3.54
C PHE A 26 7.75 0.12 2.76
N HIS A 27 8.25 -0.93 3.40
CA HIS A 27 8.85 -2.06 2.69
C HIS A 27 7.78 -2.95 2.06
N CYS A 28 7.76 -3.01 0.72
CA CYS A 28 6.83 -3.81 -0.09
C CYS A 28 6.90 -5.34 0.10
N LYS A 29 7.75 -5.82 1.02
CA LYS A 29 7.95 -7.24 1.34
C LYS A 29 7.56 -7.61 2.77
N ASN A 30 6.93 -6.69 3.50
CA ASN A 30 6.27 -7.01 4.76
C ASN A 30 4.86 -7.56 4.47
N ALA A 31 4.43 -8.60 5.17
CA ALA A 31 3.06 -9.13 5.09
C ALA A 31 1.99 -8.04 5.34
N ASN A 32 2.33 -7.01 6.13
CA ASN A 32 1.45 -5.88 6.44
C ASN A 32 1.60 -4.69 5.47
N SER A 33 2.43 -4.80 4.43
CA SER A 33 2.61 -3.72 3.47
C SER A 33 1.50 -3.69 2.43
N MET A 34 0.78 -2.57 2.36
CA MET A 34 -0.13 -2.28 1.24
C MET A 34 0.61 -1.95 -0.07
N ARG A 35 1.93 -1.70 -0.02
CA ARG A 35 2.74 -1.56 -1.23
C ARG A 35 3.00 -2.92 -1.82
N LEU A 36 2.47 -3.11 -3.02
CA LEU A 36 2.69 -4.28 -3.85
C LEU A 36 4.14 -4.29 -4.37
N ASP A 37 4.75 -5.48 -4.46
CA ASP A 37 6.12 -5.64 -4.97
C ASP A 37 6.19 -5.23 -6.44
N ARG A 38 7.03 -4.23 -6.78
CA ARG A 38 7.17 -3.72 -8.15
C ARG A 38 7.62 -4.79 -9.14
N SER A 39 8.35 -5.82 -8.68
CA SER A 39 8.74 -6.94 -9.53
C SER A 39 7.56 -7.81 -9.98
N LEU A 40 6.47 -7.84 -9.20
CA LEU A 40 5.24 -8.57 -9.53
C LEU A 40 4.26 -7.73 -10.34
N HIS A 41 4.24 -6.41 -10.13
CA HIS A 41 3.22 -5.52 -10.70
C HIS A 41 3.68 -4.70 -11.91
N GLY A 42 4.97 -4.74 -12.24
CA GLY A 42 5.52 -4.00 -13.38
C GLY A 42 5.54 -2.48 -13.16
N ALA A 43 5.82 -1.74 -14.24
CA ALA A 43 5.76 -0.28 -14.21
C ALA A 43 4.29 0.19 -14.14
N PRO A 44 3.99 1.32 -13.47
CA PRO A 44 2.64 1.89 -13.51
C PRO A 44 2.23 2.17 -14.95
N HIS A 45 1.10 1.60 -15.38
CA HIS A 45 0.49 1.91 -16.67
C HIS A 45 -0.47 3.10 -16.49
N MET A 46 -0.19 4.21 -17.17
CA MET A 46 -1.10 5.35 -17.27
C MET A 46 -2.08 5.11 -18.41
N THR A 47 -2.99 4.15 -18.24
CA THR A 47 -4.09 3.89 -19.17
C THR A 47 -5.41 4.27 -18.51
N ILE A 48 -6.43 4.57 -19.31
CA ILE A 48 -7.80 4.61 -18.79
C ILE A 48 -8.09 3.23 -18.20
N PRO A 49 -8.38 3.13 -16.89
CA PRO A 49 -8.62 1.84 -16.29
C PRO A 49 -9.84 1.19 -16.95
N PRO A 50 -9.82 -0.14 -17.22
CA PRO A 50 -10.96 -0.85 -17.76
C PRO A 50 -12.06 -1.05 -16.69
N PHE A 51 -12.03 -0.28 -15.61
CA PHE A 51 -12.99 -0.33 -14.53
C PHE A 51 -13.22 1.06 -13.94
N GLU A 52 -14.43 1.27 -13.45
CA GLU A 52 -14.83 2.42 -12.66
C GLU A 52 -15.03 1.97 -11.22
N PHE A 53 -14.44 2.69 -10.28
CA PHE A 53 -14.60 2.47 -8.85
C PHE A 53 -15.36 3.65 -8.24
N SER A 54 -16.45 3.36 -7.55
CA SER A 54 -17.32 4.36 -6.91
C SER A 54 -17.62 3.96 -5.48
N ILE A 55 -17.71 4.94 -4.58
CA ILE A 55 -18.08 4.77 -3.18
C ILE A 55 -19.39 5.50 -2.92
N SER A 56 -20.31 4.86 -2.19
CA SER A 56 -21.54 5.48 -1.72
C SER A 56 -21.77 5.25 -0.22
N ASP A 57 -22.59 6.10 0.39
CA ASP A 57 -23.09 5.91 1.76
C ASP A 57 -24.15 4.78 1.82
N GLU A 58 -24.76 4.60 3.00
CA GLU A 58 -25.80 3.58 3.20
C GLU A 58 -27.07 3.89 2.40
N GLU A 59 -27.36 5.16 2.18
CA GLU A 59 -28.48 5.70 1.41
C GLU A 59 -28.25 5.63 -0.12
N GLY A 60 -27.02 5.36 -0.55
CA GLY A 60 -26.62 5.24 -1.94
C GLY A 60 -26.18 6.55 -2.61
N ASN A 61 -25.94 7.62 -1.86
CA ASN A 61 -25.38 8.86 -2.38
C ASN A 61 -23.87 8.71 -2.61
N ALA A 62 -23.35 9.37 -3.65
CA ALA A 62 -21.92 9.39 -3.91
C ALA A 62 -21.20 10.17 -2.81
N VAL A 63 -20.06 9.63 -2.35
CA VAL A 63 -19.29 10.19 -1.25
C VAL A 63 -17.91 10.60 -1.73
N GLU A 64 -17.54 11.86 -1.48
CA GLU A 64 -16.20 12.39 -1.79
C GLU A 64 -15.22 12.27 -0.62
N TYR A 65 -15.73 12.27 0.63
CA TYR A 65 -14.93 12.24 1.85
C TYR A 65 -15.46 11.19 2.83
N TYR A 66 -14.57 10.46 3.48
CA TYR A 66 -14.95 9.48 4.50
C TYR A 66 -14.95 10.11 5.89
N GLU A 67 -15.84 9.64 6.74
CA GLU A 67 -15.87 9.95 8.18
C GLU A 67 -15.50 8.69 8.98
N PRO A 68 -14.66 8.79 10.03
CA PRO A 68 -14.30 7.64 10.86
C PRO A 68 -15.52 7.03 11.56
N GLY A 69 -15.69 5.71 11.41
CA GLY A 69 -16.78 4.97 12.04
C GLY A 69 -17.97 4.72 11.11
N GLU A 70 -18.05 5.41 9.98
CA GLU A 70 -19.11 5.24 8.99
C GLU A 70 -18.84 4.06 8.05
N ILE A 71 -19.92 3.41 7.61
CA ILE A 71 -19.88 2.26 6.70
C ILE A 71 -20.22 2.74 5.29
N TYR A 72 -19.35 2.42 4.34
CA TYR A 72 -19.53 2.79 2.93
C TYR A 72 -19.63 1.56 2.03
N ARG A 73 -20.37 1.70 0.94
CA ARG A 73 -20.53 0.69 -0.11
C ARG A 73 -19.57 1.00 -1.26
N GLY A 74 -18.56 0.16 -1.43
CA GLY A 74 -17.67 0.20 -2.60
C GLY A 74 -18.26 -0.60 -3.76
N ARG A 75 -18.27 -0.02 -4.97
CA ARG A 75 -18.68 -0.70 -6.20
C ARG A 75 -17.61 -0.57 -7.27
N THR A 76 -17.24 -1.71 -7.85
CA THR A 76 -16.37 -1.79 -9.03
C THR A 76 -17.22 -2.22 -10.23
N LYS A 77 -17.19 -1.45 -11.31
CA LYS A 77 -17.75 -1.85 -12.61
C LYS A 77 -16.61 -2.07 -13.57
N VAL A 78 -16.59 -3.20 -14.27
CA VAL A 78 -15.59 -3.48 -15.31
C VAL A 78 -16.23 -3.27 -16.68
N SER A 79 -15.55 -2.52 -17.54
CA SER A 79 -15.98 -2.21 -18.89
C SER A 79 -15.09 -2.95 -19.89
N TYR A 80 -15.70 -3.85 -20.66
CA TYR A 80 -15.03 -4.54 -21.77
C TYR A 80 -15.57 -3.99 -23.09
N SER A 81 -14.70 -3.51 -23.96
CA SER A 81 -15.04 -3.21 -25.35
C SER A 81 -14.76 -4.45 -26.21
N PHE A 82 -15.79 -5.19 -26.61
CA PHE A 82 -15.66 -6.22 -27.63
C PHE A 82 -15.56 -5.53 -28.99
N GLY A 83 -14.36 -5.48 -29.56
CA GLY A 83 -14.17 -5.09 -30.96
C GLY A 83 -14.74 -6.18 -31.86
N LEU A 84 -15.90 -5.92 -32.47
CA LEU A 84 -16.34 -6.70 -33.63
C LEU A 84 -15.44 -6.35 -34.80
N GLN A 85 -14.37 -7.13 -34.97
CA GLN A 85 -13.56 -7.09 -36.17
C GLN A 85 -14.33 -7.86 -37.24
N GLY A 86 -15.24 -7.15 -37.92
CA GLY A 86 -15.97 -7.69 -39.06
C GLY A 86 -15.00 -7.99 -40.21
N SER A 87 -14.99 -9.25 -40.65
CA SER A 87 -14.50 -9.66 -41.97
C SER A 87 -15.63 -10.30 -42.74
#